data_AF-R1EH05-F1
#
_entry.id   AF-R1EH05-F1
#
_cell.length_a   1.000
_cell.length_b   1.000
_cell.length_c   1.000
_cell.angle_alpha   90.00
_cell.angle_beta   90.00
_cell.angle_gamma   90.00
#
_symmetry.space_group_name_H-M   'P 1'
#
loop_
_entity.id
_entity.type
_entity.pdbx_description
1 polymer ?
#
loop_
_entity_poly.entity_id
_entity_poly.type
_entity_poly.pdbx_seq_one_letter_code
_entity_poly.pdbx_strand_id
1 'polypeptide(L)'
;MLSSVDVPRASLVRLRPARTRFYEEAEDQQSLLQAGLHGVYTVLCCGETIRIANCGEEFELLVSEVCTGIPPTPVEAVCIVDVEALEVDMGESLEGEEERIAQERRAEETARAAQAAAQAAAAQAAAQAAAAEAEAARAAAAAAAHQAELAAWLPAEPQAAARGTVRVLVRLPTTRISRRFGSGATLQQVRTWVESALPETLHGALGDRFELVSTHPRYVSRAGEGGETTLEMAGLDGEQAMLNLRLLE
;
A
#
# COMPACT_ATOMS: atom_id res chain seq x y z
N MET A 1 38.96 -41.16 -37.28
CA MET A 1 40.43 -41.04 -37.31
C MET A 1 40.87 -40.77 -35.89
N LEU A 2 41.67 -41.64 -35.28
CA LEU A 2 42.29 -41.41 -33.97
C LEU A 2 43.66 -40.78 -34.25
N SER A 3 43.88 -39.55 -33.80
CA SER A 3 45.18 -38.88 -33.85
C SER A 3 45.85 -38.98 -32.48
N SER A 4 47.10 -39.42 -32.43
CA SER A 4 47.91 -39.28 -31.22
C SER A 4 48.29 -37.81 -31.08
N VAL A 5 47.93 -37.19 -29.96
CA VAL A 5 48.27 -35.80 -29.62
C VAL A 5 49.08 -35.83 -28.34
N ASP A 6 50.23 -35.17 -28.36
CA ASP A 6 51.04 -34.97 -27.15
C ASP A 6 50.39 -33.85 -26.31
N VAL A 7 50.00 -34.19 -25.08
CA VAL A 7 49.44 -33.27 -24.10
C VAL A 7 50.51 -32.87 -23.07
N PRO A 8 50.54 -31.62 -22.62
CA PRO A 8 51.54 -31.14 -21.68
C PRO A 8 51.34 -31.74 -20.28
N ARG A 9 52.40 -31.75 -19.46
CA ARG A 9 52.32 -32.26 -18.09
C ARG A 9 51.50 -31.32 -17.19
N ALA A 10 50.69 -31.88 -16.32
CA ALA A 10 49.91 -31.12 -15.35
C ALA A 10 50.80 -30.43 -14.32
N SER A 11 50.43 -29.21 -13.93
CA SER A 11 50.99 -28.53 -12.75
C SER A 11 49.93 -28.24 -11.68
N LEU A 12 48.71 -27.91 -12.09
CA LEU A 12 47.55 -27.69 -11.21
C LEU A 12 46.30 -28.25 -11.88
N VAL A 13 45.45 -28.92 -11.10
CA VAL A 13 44.12 -29.39 -11.51
C VAL A 13 43.10 -28.90 -10.50
N ARG A 14 42.04 -28.25 -10.97
CA ARG A 14 40.89 -27.88 -10.15
C ARG A 14 39.77 -28.88 -10.35
N LEU A 15 39.30 -29.44 -9.25
CA LEU A 15 38.21 -30.39 -9.23
C LEU A 15 37.05 -29.83 -8.42
N ARG A 16 35.83 -30.16 -8.87
CA ARG A 16 34.59 -29.80 -8.18
C ARG A 16 33.76 -31.05 -7.96
N PRO A 17 33.47 -31.45 -6.71
CA PRO A 17 32.59 -32.58 -6.44
C PRO A 17 31.20 -32.33 -7.02
N ALA A 18 30.56 -33.37 -7.55
CA ALA A 18 29.18 -33.26 -7.97
C ALA A 18 28.25 -33.00 -6.77
N ARG A 19 28.56 -33.60 -5.62
CA ARG A 19 27.74 -33.58 -4.40
C ARG A 19 28.52 -33.10 -3.18
N THR A 20 27.82 -32.53 -2.21
CA THR A 20 28.41 -32.06 -0.93
C THR A 20 28.96 -33.19 -0.07
N ARG A 21 28.40 -34.41 -0.18
CA ARG A 21 28.84 -35.59 0.60
C ARG A 21 30.35 -35.89 0.50
N PHE A 22 30.99 -35.50 -0.61
CA PHE A 22 32.44 -35.66 -0.79
C PHE A 22 33.23 -34.97 0.34
N TYR A 23 32.76 -33.82 0.81
CA TYR A 23 33.41 -33.09 1.89
C TYR A 23 33.14 -33.68 3.27
N GLU A 24 32.05 -34.43 3.42
CA GLU A 24 31.59 -35.00 4.68
C GLU A 24 32.21 -36.38 4.96
N GLU A 25 32.38 -37.19 3.90
CA GLU A 25 32.78 -38.60 4.00
C GLU A 25 34.28 -38.84 3.79
N ALA A 26 34.99 -37.92 3.13
CA ALA A 26 36.43 -38.04 2.92
C ALA A 26 37.22 -37.43 4.09
N GLU A 27 37.74 -38.26 4.99
CA GLU A 27 38.61 -37.83 6.11
C GLU A 27 39.86 -37.09 5.64
N ASP A 28 40.45 -37.54 4.53
CA ASP A 28 41.58 -36.87 3.85
C ASP A 28 41.32 -36.78 2.35
N GLN A 29 40.79 -35.63 1.94
CA GLN A 29 40.41 -35.33 0.56
C GLN A 29 41.62 -35.31 -0.37
N GLN A 30 42.76 -34.77 0.06
CA GLN A 30 43.94 -34.68 -0.79
C GLN A 30 44.55 -36.05 -1.05
N SER A 31 44.69 -36.87 0.00
CA SER A 31 45.18 -38.24 -0.16
C SER A 31 44.25 -39.10 -1.01
N LEU A 32 42.92 -38.94 -0.83
CA LEU A 32 41.93 -39.64 -1.66
C LEU A 32 42.06 -39.27 -3.14
N LEU A 33 42.19 -37.98 -3.44
CA LEU A 33 42.32 -37.48 -4.81
C LEU A 33 43.63 -37.95 -5.44
N GLN A 34 44.74 -37.87 -4.71
CA GLN A 34 46.02 -38.40 -5.19
C GLN A 34 45.92 -39.91 -5.48
N ALA A 35 45.38 -40.71 -4.55
CA ALA A 35 45.23 -42.16 -4.75
C ALA A 35 44.25 -42.50 -5.89
N GLY A 36 43.17 -41.72 -6.05
CA GLY A 36 42.15 -41.92 -7.07
C GLY A 36 42.55 -41.49 -8.47
N LEU A 37 43.44 -40.50 -8.58
CA LEU A 37 43.97 -39.98 -9.84
C LEU A 37 45.18 -40.79 -10.31
N HIS A 38 46.14 -41.05 -9.42
CA HIS A 38 47.36 -41.75 -9.75
C HIS A 38 47.09 -43.24 -9.99
N GLY A 39 47.40 -43.71 -11.20
CA GLY A 39 47.26 -45.12 -11.59
C GLY A 39 45.93 -45.49 -12.24
N VAL A 40 44.94 -44.59 -12.21
CA VAL A 40 43.63 -44.79 -12.88
C VAL A 40 43.52 -43.91 -14.12
N TYR A 41 43.90 -42.63 -14.02
CA TYR A 41 43.81 -41.66 -15.10
C TYR A 41 45.20 -41.32 -15.64
N THR A 42 45.30 -41.11 -16.95
CA THR A 42 46.54 -40.70 -17.62
C THR A 42 46.47 -39.28 -18.15
N VAL A 43 45.31 -38.90 -18.67
CA VAL A 43 45.02 -37.58 -19.24
C VAL A 43 43.76 -37.06 -18.60
N LEU A 44 43.77 -35.78 -18.23
CA LEU A 44 42.59 -35.06 -17.77
C LEU A 44 42.23 -33.94 -18.73
N CYS A 45 40.95 -33.80 -19.03
CA CYS A 45 40.38 -32.75 -19.87
C CYS A 45 39.52 -31.79 -19.04
N CYS A 46 39.64 -30.49 -19.31
CA CYS A 46 38.74 -29.50 -18.75
C CYS A 46 37.29 -29.80 -19.16
N GLY A 47 36.37 -29.78 -18.20
CA GLY A 47 34.94 -30.03 -18.38
C GLY A 47 34.54 -31.50 -18.30
N GLU A 48 35.47 -32.44 -18.15
CA GLU A 48 35.13 -33.85 -18.01
C GLU A 48 34.73 -34.21 -16.57
N THR A 49 33.91 -35.24 -16.41
CA THR A 49 33.58 -35.81 -15.11
C THR A 49 34.34 -37.10 -14.90
N ILE A 50 35.15 -37.15 -13.85
CA ILE A 50 35.90 -38.32 -13.43
C ILE A 50 35.24 -38.96 -12.20
N ARG A 51 35.52 -40.24 -12.00
CA ARG A 51 35.04 -41.01 -10.86
C ARG A 51 36.21 -41.54 -10.03
N ILE A 52 36.17 -41.29 -8.74
CA ILE A 52 37.17 -41.77 -7.79
C ILE A 52 36.48 -42.66 -6.76
N ALA A 53 37.00 -43.87 -6.58
CA ALA A 53 36.48 -44.82 -5.62
C ALA A 53 37.19 -44.69 -4.27
N ASN A 54 36.43 -44.70 -3.16
CA ASN A 54 36.93 -44.78 -1.80
C ASN A 54 36.12 -45.80 -1.01
N CYS A 55 36.76 -46.81 -0.39
CA CYS A 55 36.11 -47.75 0.53
C CYS A 55 34.79 -48.39 0.03
N GLY A 56 34.63 -48.57 -1.29
CA GLY A 56 33.43 -49.16 -1.91
C GLY A 56 32.37 -48.14 -2.38
N GLU A 57 32.63 -46.84 -2.22
CA GLU A 57 31.80 -45.76 -2.76
C GLU A 57 32.51 -45.01 -3.89
N GLU A 58 31.74 -44.47 -4.83
CA GLU A 58 32.27 -43.66 -5.94
C GLU A 58 31.85 -42.20 -5.79
N PHE A 59 32.83 -41.31 -5.96
CA PHE A 59 32.65 -39.87 -5.98
C PHE A 59 32.84 -39.34 -7.40
N GLU A 60 31.87 -38.57 -7.87
CA GLU A 60 31.94 -37.89 -9.16
C GLU A 60 32.53 -36.49 -8.96
N LEU A 61 33.56 -36.17 -9.75
CA LEU A 61 34.28 -34.91 -9.71
C LEU A 61 34.35 -34.33 -11.11
N LEU A 62 33.94 -33.08 -11.27
CA LEU A 62 34.11 -32.30 -12.49
C LEU A 62 35.51 -31.70 -12.50
N VAL A 63 36.25 -31.91 -13.58
CA VAL A 63 37.50 -31.21 -13.86
C VAL A 63 37.16 -29.81 -14.33
N SER A 64 37.24 -28.81 -13.45
CA SER A 64 36.84 -27.44 -13.79
C SER A 64 37.94 -26.67 -14.52
N GLU A 65 39.21 -26.97 -14.21
CA GLU A 65 40.36 -26.29 -14.84
C GLU A 65 41.59 -27.20 -14.76
N VAL A 66 42.40 -27.20 -15.81
CA VAL A 66 43.70 -27.89 -15.82
C VAL A 66 44.78 -26.94 -16.32
N CYS A 67 45.93 -26.97 -15.67
CA CYS A 67 47.03 -26.05 -15.95
C CYS A 67 48.35 -26.80 -16.19
N THR A 68 49.25 -26.17 -16.94
CA THR A 68 50.61 -26.65 -17.19
C THR A 68 51.67 -25.58 -16.91
N GLY A 69 52.90 -26.02 -16.66
CA GLY A 69 54.07 -25.15 -16.48
C GLY A 69 54.12 -24.44 -15.12
N ILE A 70 55.19 -23.66 -14.95
CA ILE A 70 55.42 -22.77 -13.80
C ILE A 70 55.80 -21.40 -14.38
N PRO A 71 54.94 -20.36 -14.26
CA PRO A 71 53.67 -20.34 -13.53
C PRO A 71 52.55 -21.15 -14.24
N PRO A 72 51.54 -21.62 -13.48
CA PRO A 72 50.45 -22.43 -14.04
C PRO A 72 49.64 -21.65 -15.08
N THR A 73 49.56 -22.22 -16.29
CA THR A 73 48.81 -21.66 -17.42
C THR A 73 47.66 -22.61 -17.80
N PRO A 74 46.40 -22.13 -17.88
CA PRO A 74 45.25 -22.97 -18.21
C PRO A 74 45.34 -23.55 -19.62
N VAL A 75 44.99 -24.83 -19.76
CA VAL A 75 44.94 -25.56 -21.04
C VAL A 75 43.71 -26.46 -21.08
N GLU A 76 43.38 -27.02 -22.24
CA GLU A 76 42.20 -27.88 -22.39
C GLU A 76 42.42 -29.30 -21.86
N ALA A 77 43.65 -29.81 -21.92
CA ALA A 77 43.99 -31.15 -21.46
C ALA A 77 45.44 -31.24 -20.95
N VAL A 78 45.67 -32.11 -19.97
CA VAL A 78 46.98 -32.35 -19.35
C VAL A 78 47.23 -33.83 -19.11
N CYS A 79 48.50 -34.24 -19.14
CA CYS A 79 48.96 -35.56 -18.69
C CYS A 79 49.34 -35.51 -17.21
N ILE A 80 48.83 -36.47 -16.42
CA ILE A 80 49.10 -36.57 -14.98
C ILE A 80 50.09 -37.69 -14.62
N VAL A 81 50.64 -38.39 -15.61
CA VAL A 81 51.63 -39.46 -15.41
C VAL A 81 53.00 -38.85 -15.09
N ASP A 82 53.67 -39.41 -14.07
CA ASP A 82 55.01 -38.98 -13.60
C ASP A 82 55.13 -37.48 -13.29
N VAL A 83 54.06 -36.88 -12.77
CA VAL A 83 54.06 -35.49 -12.28
C VAL A 83 54.56 -35.47 -10.84
N GLU A 84 55.70 -34.80 -10.61
CA GLU A 84 56.36 -34.74 -9.29
C GLU A 84 55.59 -33.89 -8.27
N ALA A 85 54.83 -32.90 -8.73
CA ALA A 85 54.02 -32.01 -7.89
C ALA A 85 52.73 -31.63 -8.62
N LEU A 86 51.68 -32.42 -8.42
CA LEU A 86 50.33 -32.11 -8.88
C LEU A 86 49.59 -31.38 -7.76
N GLU A 87 49.33 -30.09 -7.94
CA GLU A 87 48.44 -29.37 -7.05
C GLU A 87 46.99 -29.70 -7.41
N VAL A 88 46.18 -30.08 -6.41
CA VAL A 88 44.75 -30.33 -6.59
C VAL A 88 43.99 -29.34 -5.72
N ASP A 89 43.26 -28.45 -6.38
CA ASP A 89 42.45 -27.41 -5.76
C ASP A 89 40.96 -27.77 -5.87
N MET A 90 40.24 -27.63 -4.77
CA MET A 90 38.88 -28.12 -4.62
C MET A 90 37.91 -26.95 -4.57
N GLY A 91 37.16 -26.77 -5.66
CA GLY A 91 36.08 -25.77 -5.72
C GLY A 91 34.77 -26.31 -5.14
N GLU A 92 33.86 -25.41 -4.78
CA GLU A 92 32.49 -25.71 -4.31
C GLU A 92 31.81 -26.84 -5.09
N SER A 93 31.07 -27.70 -4.40
CA SER A 93 30.28 -28.77 -5.04
C SER A 93 29.22 -28.20 -5.98
N LEU A 94 28.94 -28.89 -7.08
CA LEU A 94 27.90 -28.47 -8.03
C LEU A 94 26.52 -28.39 -7.35
N GLU A 95 26.16 -29.36 -6.51
CA GLU A 95 24.92 -29.35 -5.71
C GLU A 95 24.79 -28.11 -4.82
N GLY A 96 25.86 -27.76 -4.09
CA GLY A 96 25.89 -26.55 -3.27
C GLY A 96 25.68 -25.26 -4.08
N GLU A 97 26.27 -25.18 -5.28
CA GLU A 97 26.09 -24.02 -6.15
C GLU A 97 24.65 -23.91 -6.66
N GLU A 98 24.07 -25.04 -7.07
CA GLU A 98 22.67 -25.11 -7.51
C GLU A 98 21.71 -24.71 -6.39
N GLU A 99 21.94 -25.18 -5.16
CA GLU A 99 21.15 -24.81 -3.99
C GLU A 99 21.25 -23.32 -3.68
N ARG A 100 22.46 -22.74 -3.70
CA ARG A 100 22.66 -21.31 -3.47
C ARG A 100 21.95 -20.47 -4.53
N ILE A 101 22.07 -20.83 -5.80
CA ILE A 101 21.37 -20.15 -6.90
C ILE A 101 19.85 -20.27 -6.73
N ALA A 102 19.35 -21.44 -6.33
CA ALA A 102 17.92 -21.66 -6.10
C ALA A 102 17.40 -20.82 -4.91
N GLN A 103 18.19 -20.71 -3.84
CA GLN A 103 17.87 -19.87 -2.68
C GLN A 103 17.85 -18.38 -3.03
N GLU A 104 18.85 -17.90 -3.77
CA GLU A 104 18.91 -16.52 -4.26
C GLU A 104 17.69 -16.19 -5.13
N ARG A 105 17.31 -17.09 -6.06
CA ARG A 105 16.11 -16.90 -6.89
C ARG A 105 14.84 -16.84 -6.05
N ARG A 106 14.67 -17.72 -5.06
CA ARG A 106 13.50 -17.68 -4.16
C ARG A 106 13.47 -16.39 -3.33
N ALA A 107 14.63 -15.91 -2.86
CA ALA A 107 14.73 -14.64 -2.14
C ALA A 107 14.35 -13.45 -3.04
N GLU A 108 14.80 -13.43 -4.30
CA GLU A 108 14.42 -12.39 -5.26
C GLU A 108 12.92 -12.43 -5.59
N GLU A 109 12.36 -13.62 -5.82
CA GLU A 109 10.92 -13.78 -6.10
C GLU A 109 10.06 -13.31 -4.94
N THR A 110 10.42 -13.70 -3.71
CA THR A 110 9.70 -13.25 -2.50
C THR A 110 9.82 -11.75 -2.28
N ALA A 111 11.01 -11.16 -2.52
CA ALA A 111 11.20 -9.72 -2.45
C ALA A 111 10.35 -8.97 -3.48
N ARG A 112 10.30 -9.45 -4.73
CA ARG A 112 9.46 -8.88 -5.79
C ARG A 112 7.97 -8.99 -5.45
N ALA A 113 7.53 -10.14 -4.95
CA ALA A 113 6.14 -10.34 -4.54
C ALA A 113 5.75 -9.42 -3.37
N ALA A 114 6.62 -9.25 -2.38
CA ALA A 114 6.40 -8.33 -1.27
C ALA A 114 6.32 -6.87 -1.73
N GLN A 115 7.20 -6.45 -2.65
CA GLN A 115 7.17 -5.10 -3.22
C GLN A 115 5.88 -4.85 -4.02
N ALA A 116 5.45 -5.81 -4.84
CA ALA A 116 4.21 -5.71 -5.60
C ALA A 116 2.98 -5.63 -4.68
N ALA A 117 2.94 -6.43 -3.61
CA ALA A 117 1.87 -6.39 -2.62
C ALA A 117 1.82 -5.03 -1.89
N ALA A 118 2.96 -4.48 -1.50
CA ALA A 118 3.04 -3.17 -0.87
C ALA A 118 2.56 -2.04 -1.79
N GLN A 119 2.95 -2.08 -3.08
CA GLN A 119 2.49 -1.11 -4.07
C GLN A 119 0.97 -1.20 -4.31
N ALA A 120 0.42 -2.41 -4.39
CA ALA A 120 -1.01 -2.62 -4.53
C ALA A 120 -1.79 -2.09 -3.32
N ALA A 121 -1.32 -2.35 -2.10
CA ALA A 121 -1.94 -1.84 -0.88
C ALA A 121 -1.90 -0.31 -0.80
N ALA A 122 -0.77 0.31 -1.17
CA ALA A 122 -0.64 1.76 -1.22
C ALA A 122 -1.59 2.40 -2.27
N ALA A 123 -1.69 1.79 -3.45
CA ALA A 123 -2.61 2.26 -4.51
C ALA A 123 -4.07 2.14 -4.07
N GLN A 124 -4.45 1.05 -3.38
CA GLN A 124 -5.81 0.88 -2.87
C GLN A 124 -6.14 1.89 -1.77
N ALA A 125 -5.22 2.16 -0.85
CA ALA A 125 -5.40 3.17 0.18
C ALA A 125 -5.56 4.57 -0.41
N ALA A 126 -4.74 4.93 -1.42
CA ALA A 126 -4.86 6.20 -2.13
C ALA A 126 -6.20 6.33 -2.86
N ALA A 127 -6.67 5.26 -3.51
CA ALA A 127 -7.97 5.24 -4.19
C ALA A 127 -9.14 5.41 -3.21
N GLN A 128 -9.08 4.76 -2.04
CA GLN A 128 -10.12 4.91 -1.00
C GLN A 128 -10.14 6.32 -0.41
N ALA A 129 -8.98 6.91 -0.14
CA ALA A 129 -8.89 8.29 0.35
C ALA A 129 -9.48 9.28 -0.67
N ALA A 130 -9.11 9.15 -1.96
CA ALA A 130 -9.65 9.99 -3.02
C ALA A 130 -11.16 9.82 -3.21
N ALA A 131 -11.68 8.60 -3.08
CA ALA A 131 -13.12 8.34 -3.14
C ALA A 131 -13.88 8.97 -1.96
N ALA A 132 -13.33 8.91 -0.75
CA ALA A 132 -13.92 9.53 0.44
C ALA A 132 -13.93 11.06 0.35
N GLU A 133 -12.85 11.67 -0.15
CA GLU A 133 -12.77 13.11 -0.38
C GLU A 133 -13.78 13.57 -1.45
N ALA A 134 -13.89 12.83 -2.55
CA ALA A 134 -14.87 13.13 -3.60
C ALA A 134 -16.31 13.02 -3.10
N GLU A 135 -16.63 12.05 -2.25
CA GLU A 135 -17.95 11.92 -1.65
C GLU A 135 -18.24 13.07 -0.66
N ALA A 136 -17.28 13.43 0.19
CA ALA A 136 -17.42 14.57 1.09
C ALA A 136 -17.63 15.88 0.32
N ALA A 137 -16.90 16.09 -0.77
CA ALA A 137 -17.08 17.25 -1.64
C ALA A 137 -18.46 17.28 -2.32
N ARG A 138 -18.96 16.13 -2.79
CA ARG A 138 -20.32 16.01 -3.35
C ARG A 138 -21.38 16.34 -2.30
N ALA A 139 -21.26 15.79 -1.09
CA ALA A 139 -22.19 16.04 0.00
C ALA A 139 -22.21 17.53 0.40
N ALA A 140 -21.03 18.15 0.51
CA ALA A 140 -20.92 19.58 0.80
C ALA A 140 -21.53 20.45 -0.30
N ALA A 141 -21.28 20.11 -1.58
CA ALA A 141 -21.87 20.82 -2.71
C ALA A 141 -23.40 20.68 -2.77
N ALA A 142 -23.94 19.48 -2.50
CA ALA A 142 -25.37 19.26 -2.43
C ALA A 142 -26.02 20.03 -1.27
N ALA A 143 -25.39 20.05 -0.11
CA ALA A 143 -25.86 20.83 1.04
C ALA A 143 -25.87 22.34 0.72
N ALA A 144 -24.80 22.86 0.11
CA ALA A 144 -24.72 24.27 -0.29
C ALA A 144 -25.77 24.63 -1.36
N ALA A 145 -26.01 23.75 -2.34
CA ALA A 145 -27.05 23.94 -3.36
C ALA A 145 -28.44 24.01 -2.74
N HIS A 146 -28.77 23.06 -1.86
CA HIS A 146 -30.05 23.04 -1.16
C HIS A 146 -30.29 24.32 -0.33
N GLN A 147 -29.24 24.85 0.31
CA GLN A 147 -29.37 26.12 1.02
C GLN A 147 -29.57 27.32 0.12
N ALA A 148 -28.86 27.38 -1.01
CA ALA A 148 -29.05 28.43 -1.99
C ALA A 148 -30.49 28.42 -2.52
N GLU A 149 -31.07 27.24 -2.72
CA GLU A 149 -32.49 27.08 -3.05
C GLU A 149 -33.39 27.64 -1.95
N LEU A 150 -33.24 27.19 -0.69
CA LEU A 150 -34.04 27.70 0.44
C LEU A 150 -33.92 29.23 0.59
N ALA A 151 -32.72 29.77 0.43
CA ALA A 151 -32.48 31.20 0.49
C ALA A 151 -33.20 31.97 -0.63
N ALA A 152 -33.26 31.41 -1.84
CA ALA A 152 -33.95 31.99 -2.99
C ALA A 152 -35.49 32.01 -2.83
N TRP A 153 -36.06 31.07 -2.08
CA TRP A 153 -37.50 31.04 -1.76
C TRP A 153 -37.93 32.10 -0.74
N LEU A 154 -36.98 32.76 -0.05
CA LEU A 154 -37.30 33.71 1.00
C LEU A 154 -37.57 35.11 0.44
N PRO A 155 -38.64 35.79 0.89
CA PRO A 155 -38.91 37.18 0.51
C PRO A 155 -37.74 38.11 0.83
N ALA A 156 -37.56 39.15 0.02
CA ALA A 156 -36.56 40.19 0.27
C ALA A 156 -36.73 40.79 1.67
N GLU A 157 -35.62 41.05 2.36
CA GLU A 157 -35.67 41.59 3.72
C GLU A 157 -36.24 43.03 3.72
N PRO A 158 -37.30 43.30 4.50
CA PRO A 158 -37.90 44.62 4.56
C PRO A 158 -36.96 45.65 5.21
N GLN A 159 -37.10 46.91 4.77
CA GLN A 159 -36.34 48.03 5.33
C GLN A 159 -36.75 48.31 6.78
N ALA A 160 -35.79 48.74 7.62
CA ALA A 160 -36.00 48.96 9.06
C ALA A 160 -37.12 49.97 9.41
N ALA A 161 -37.47 50.87 8.50
CA ALA A 161 -38.49 51.91 8.71
C ALA A 161 -39.86 51.58 8.09
N ALA A 162 -40.03 50.39 7.49
CA ALA A 162 -41.30 49.98 6.91
C ALA A 162 -42.30 49.59 8.01
N ARG A 163 -43.56 50.07 7.92
CA ARG A 163 -44.62 49.69 8.88
C ARG A 163 -44.89 48.19 8.81
N GLY A 164 -45.18 47.58 9.97
CA GLY A 164 -45.44 46.14 10.07
C GLY A 164 -44.19 45.26 9.93
N THR A 165 -43.01 45.81 10.22
CA THR A 165 -41.75 45.05 10.22
C THR A 165 -41.44 44.49 11.60
N VAL A 166 -41.13 43.20 11.66
CA VAL A 166 -40.74 42.46 12.87
C VAL A 166 -39.29 42.03 12.74
N ARG A 167 -38.46 42.31 13.75
CA ARG A 167 -37.10 41.73 13.83
C ARG A 167 -37.14 40.36 14.50
N VAL A 168 -36.96 39.28 13.75
CA VAL A 168 -36.90 37.93 14.29
C VAL A 168 -35.46 37.60 14.68
N LEU A 169 -35.26 37.21 15.94
CA LEU A 169 -33.98 36.79 16.48
C LEU A 169 -34.08 35.34 16.94
N VAL A 170 -33.23 34.48 16.38
CA VAL A 170 -33.20 33.04 16.68
C VAL A 170 -31.92 32.71 17.41
N ARG A 171 -32.05 32.14 18.60
CA ARG A 171 -30.93 31.62 19.38
C ARG A 171 -30.66 30.19 18.95
N LEU A 172 -29.48 29.98 18.37
CA LEU A 172 -28.91 28.67 18.06
C LEU A 172 -28.08 28.20 19.27
N PRO A 173 -27.71 26.90 19.36
CA PRO A 173 -26.88 26.39 20.46
C PRO A 173 -25.53 27.10 20.61
N THR A 174 -24.94 27.54 19.50
CA THR A 174 -23.60 28.15 19.47
C THR A 174 -23.60 29.63 19.11
N THR A 175 -24.64 30.12 18.43
CA THR A 175 -24.69 31.48 17.86
C THR A 175 -26.09 32.08 17.91
N ARG A 176 -26.24 33.30 17.40
CA ARG A 176 -27.54 33.95 17.21
C ARG A 176 -27.62 34.48 15.79
N ILE A 177 -28.76 34.25 15.14
CA ILE A 177 -29.06 34.80 13.82
C ILE A 177 -30.26 35.76 13.94
N SER A 178 -30.28 36.81 13.12
CA SER A 178 -31.40 37.75 13.10
C SER A 178 -31.70 38.23 11.69
N ARG A 179 -32.99 38.33 11.36
CA ARG A 179 -33.49 38.85 10.08
C ARG A 179 -34.82 39.56 10.30
N ARG A 180 -35.11 40.59 9.51
CA ARG A 180 -36.43 41.24 9.52
C ARG A 180 -37.43 40.52 8.62
N PHE A 181 -38.68 40.50 9.04
CA PHE A 181 -39.83 39.96 8.31
C PHE A 181 -41.00 40.94 8.36
N GLY A 182 -41.93 40.83 7.42
CA GLY A 182 -43.23 41.51 7.58
C GLY A 182 -44.12 40.76 8.58
N SER A 183 -45.07 41.43 9.22
CA SER A 183 -46.02 40.82 10.17
C SER A 183 -46.87 39.71 9.53
N GLY A 184 -47.13 39.81 8.21
CA GLY A 184 -47.81 38.79 7.41
C GLY A 184 -46.91 37.63 6.95
N ALA A 185 -45.62 37.62 7.28
CA ALA A 185 -44.74 36.50 6.95
C ALA A 185 -45.15 35.25 7.73
N THR A 186 -45.10 34.08 7.08
CA THR A 186 -45.50 32.83 7.72
C THR A 186 -44.37 32.27 8.58
N LEU A 187 -44.74 31.51 9.61
CA LEU A 187 -43.76 30.79 10.43
C LEU A 187 -42.98 29.74 9.63
N GLN A 188 -43.57 29.20 8.56
CA GLN A 188 -42.85 28.39 7.58
C GLN A 188 -41.71 29.18 6.91
N GLN A 189 -41.94 30.43 6.51
CA GLN A 189 -40.87 31.28 5.96
C GLN A 189 -39.76 31.57 6.98
N VAL A 190 -40.13 31.76 8.26
CA VAL A 190 -39.14 31.92 9.34
C VAL A 190 -38.33 30.64 9.53
N ARG A 191 -38.97 29.46 9.46
CA ARG A 191 -38.30 28.16 9.53
C ARG A 191 -37.34 27.95 8.36
N THR A 192 -37.81 28.16 7.13
CA THR A 192 -36.98 28.10 5.91
C THR A 192 -35.78 29.04 6.01
N TRP A 193 -35.96 30.23 6.57
CA TRP A 193 -34.84 31.14 6.81
C TRP A 193 -33.85 30.57 7.82
N VAL A 194 -34.33 30.05 8.96
CA VAL A 194 -33.46 29.44 9.97
C VAL A 194 -32.64 28.32 9.36
N GLU A 195 -33.24 27.44 8.55
CA GLU A 195 -32.55 26.36 7.83
C GLU A 195 -31.52 26.88 6.82
N SER A 196 -31.85 27.92 6.05
CA SER A 196 -30.92 28.55 5.09
C SER A 196 -29.75 29.28 5.76
N ALA A 197 -29.90 29.70 7.02
CA ALA A 197 -28.92 30.50 7.76
C ALA A 197 -28.19 29.72 8.86
N LEU A 198 -28.32 28.38 8.87
CA LEU A 198 -27.54 27.52 9.76
C LEU A 198 -26.04 27.61 9.43
N PRO A 199 -25.14 27.31 10.39
CA PRO A 199 -23.72 27.12 10.12
C PRO A 199 -23.44 25.87 9.27
N GLU A 200 -22.33 25.85 8.52
CA GLU A 200 -21.93 24.75 7.62
C GLU A 200 -21.98 23.36 8.28
N THR A 201 -21.61 23.30 9.55
CA THR A 201 -21.62 22.07 10.35
C THR A 201 -23.02 21.48 10.59
N LEU A 202 -24.08 22.25 10.34
CA LEU A 202 -25.48 21.86 10.54
C LEU A 202 -26.30 21.91 9.24
N HIS A 203 -25.67 22.21 8.09
CA HIS A 203 -26.35 22.24 6.79
C HIS A 203 -26.95 20.86 6.46
N GLY A 204 -28.21 20.83 6.03
CA GLY A 204 -28.92 19.60 5.68
C GLY A 204 -29.19 18.63 6.85
N ALA A 205 -28.69 18.91 8.06
CA ALA A 205 -28.81 18.02 9.21
C ALA A 205 -30.12 18.18 9.98
N LEU A 206 -30.69 19.40 9.97
CA LEU A 206 -31.79 19.73 10.87
C LEU A 206 -33.17 19.45 10.27
N GLY A 207 -33.48 19.78 9.02
CA GLY A 207 -34.78 19.49 8.39
C GLY A 207 -35.97 19.60 9.36
N ASP A 208 -36.68 18.49 9.60
CA ASP A 208 -37.82 18.44 10.54
C ASP A 208 -37.44 18.22 12.02
N ARG A 209 -36.15 18.04 12.33
CA ARG A 209 -35.59 17.68 13.65
C ARG A 209 -35.37 18.86 14.59
N PHE A 210 -36.08 19.96 14.38
CA PHE A 210 -36.05 21.09 15.29
C PHE A 210 -37.39 21.80 15.42
N GLU A 211 -37.57 22.44 16.57
CA GLU A 211 -38.68 23.32 16.91
C GLU A 211 -38.16 24.75 17.11
N LEU A 212 -38.98 25.73 16.73
CA LEU A 212 -38.76 27.13 17.10
C LEU A 212 -39.69 27.49 18.25
N VAL A 213 -39.13 27.91 19.38
CA VAL A 213 -39.89 28.18 20.60
C VAL A 213 -39.77 29.65 21.01
N SER A 214 -40.88 30.39 21.05
CA SER A 214 -40.94 31.74 21.64
C SER A 214 -41.28 31.70 23.13
N THR A 215 -40.84 32.74 23.86
CA THR A 215 -41.08 32.84 25.31
C THR A 215 -42.34 33.62 25.66
N HIS A 216 -42.66 34.71 24.94
CA HIS A 216 -43.83 35.54 25.21
C HIS A 216 -44.34 36.26 23.95
N PRO A 217 -45.58 35.99 23.50
CA PRO A 217 -46.43 34.86 23.90
C PRO A 217 -45.71 33.54 23.60
N ARG A 218 -45.98 32.49 24.39
CA ARG A 218 -45.34 31.18 24.20
C ARG A 218 -45.94 30.49 22.97
N TYR A 219 -45.11 30.28 21.96
CA TYR A 219 -45.45 29.63 20.71
C TYR A 219 -44.39 28.57 20.37
N VAL A 220 -44.81 27.46 19.77
CA VAL A 220 -43.92 26.40 19.30
C VAL A 220 -44.24 26.12 17.84
N SER A 221 -43.26 26.34 16.96
CA SER A 221 -43.36 26.00 15.54
C SER A 221 -42.68 24.66 15.29
N ARG A 222 -43.44 23.70 14.77
CA ARG A 222 -42.96 22.39 14.30
C ARG A 222 -42.99 22.30 12.78
N ALA A 223 -42.26 21.34 12.23
CA ALA A 223 -42.34 21.07 10.81
C ALA A 223 -43.72 20.47 10.47
N GLY A 224 -44.34 20.90 9.38
CA GLY A 224 -45.66 20.41 8.95
C GLY A 224 -46.86 20.89 9.75
N GLU A 225 -46.69 21.61 10.87
CA GLU A 225 -47.78 22.16 11.67
C GLU A 225 -47.86 23.69 11.52
N GLY A 226 -49.05 24.20 11.14
CA GLY A 226 -49.32 25.64 11.13
C GLY A 226 -48.48 26.45 10.13
N GLY A 227 -48.13 25.86 8.97
CA GLY A 227 -47.29 26.50 7.96
C GLY A 227 -47.84 27.83 7.39
N GLU A 228 -49.16 28.01 7.45
CA GLU A 228 -49.84 29.24 7.04
C GLU A 228 -49.98 30.28 8.17
N THR A 229 -49.66 29.92 9.42
CA THR A 229 -49.74 30.85 10.56
C THR A 229 -48.72 31.97 10.37
N THR A 230 -49.21 33.21 10.34
CA THR A 230 -48.35 34.41 10.24
C THR A 230 -47.76 34.79 11.58
N LEU A 231 -46.71 35.62 11.57
CA LEU A 231 -46.15 36.20 12.79
C LEU A 231 -47.21 36.96 13.60
N GLU A 232 -48.11 37.67 12.93
CA GLU A 232 -49.25 38.35 13.56
C GLU A 232 -50.23 37.38 14.23
N MET A 233 -50.62 36.29 13.55
CA MET A 233 -51.51 35.28 14.12
C MET A 233 -50.90 34.56 15.33
N ALA A 234 -49.57 34.44 15.37
CA ALA A 234 -48.84 33.87 16.50
C ALA A 234 -48.61 34.87 17.65
N GLY A 235 -49.04 36.13 17.51
CA GLY A 235 -48.80 37.21 18.48
C GLY A 235 -47.33 37.64 18.56
N LEU A 236 -46.59 37.48 17.47
CA LEU A 236 -45.16 37.80 17.30
C LEU A 236 -44.96 39.03 16.39
N ASP A 237 -45.92 39.95 16.33
CA ASP A 237 -45.97 41.16 15.48
C ASP A 237 -45.35 42.42 16.10
N GLY A 238 -44.76 42.32 17.30
CA GLY A 238 -44.03 43.41 17.93
C GLY A 238 -42.74 43.79 17.17
N GLU A 239 -42.03 44.83 17.65
CA GLU A 239 -40.76 45.27 17.03
C GLU A 239 -39.70 44.16 16.97
N GLN A 240 -39.73 43.23 17.93
CA GLN A 240 -38.80 42.10 18.00
C GLN A 240 -39.49 40.82 18.49
N ALA A 241 -39.27 39.72 17.77
CA ALA A 241 -39.66 38.37 18.18
C ALA A 241 -38.42 37.53 18.49
N MET A 242 -38.39 36.90 19.67
CA MET A 242 -37.28 36.04 20.08
C MET A 242 -37.69 34.57 20.06
N LEU A 243 -36.95 33.76 19.31
CA LEU A 243 -37.14 32.32 19.17
C LEU A 243 -35.89 31.57 19.64
N ASN A 244 -36.09 30.41 20.23
CA ASN A 244 -35.03 29.47 20.57
C ASN A 244 -35.17 28.24 19.69
N LEU A 245 -34.07 27.82 19.06
CA LEU A 245 -34.04 26.54 18.34
C LEU A 245 -33.86 25.42 19.36
N ARG A 246 -34.81 24.48 19.36
CA ARG A 246 -34.75 23.25 20.16
C ARG A 246 -34.62 22.06 19.22
N LEU A 247 -33.57 21.27 19.40
CA LEU A 247 -33.42 20.01 18.66
C LEU A 247 -34.39 18.97 19.21
N LEU A 248 -34.97 18.20 18.30
CA LEU A 248 -35.75 17.01 18.60
C LEU A 248 -34.79 15.82 18.62
N GLU A 249 -34.83 15.04 19.71
CA GLU A 249 -34.08 13.78 19.85
C GLU A 249 -34.66 12.66 18.97
#